data_AF-A0A208Y5A6-F1
#
_entry.id   AF-A0A208Y5A6-F1
#
_cell.length_a   1.000
_cell.length_b   1.000
_cell.length_c   1.000
_cell.angle_alpha   90.00
_cell.angle_beta   90.00
_cell.angle_gamma   90.00
#
_symmetry.space_group_name_H-M   'P 1'
#
loop_
_entity.id
_entity.type
_entity.pdbx_description
1 polymer ?
#
loop_
_entity_poly.entity_id
_entity_poly.type
_entity_poly.pdbx_seq_one_letter_code
_entity_poly.pdbx_strand_id
1 'polypeptide(L)'
;MPRSRVPTEHLLLPVEPRFIWLTLFLAWLLNLLPWGQVGGIPDALAICLVFWSVHEPRRVGMLTAFVFGILMDVHGSARLGEHALSYTLMVYLALLMHRRLSWFSPWLQALHVLPVFFVSELTVFSIRGWLDGTWPGWWWALNSVISALLWPLAGWILQAPQRRPVDPDDTRPI
;
A
#
# COMPACT_ATOMS: atom_id res chain seq x y z
N MET A 1 -22.09 -18.01 41.30
CA MET A 1 -20.99 -18.09 40.31
C MET A 1 -20.98 -16.79 39.50
N PRO A 2 -19.88 -16.02 39.47
CA PRO A 2 -19.81 -14.81 38.66
C PRO A 2 -19.53 -15.19 37.20
N ARG A 3 -20.37 -14.70 36.27
CA ARG A 3 -20.16 -14.86 34.82
C ARG A 3 -18.98 -14.00 34.40
N SER A 4 -17.89 -14.62 33.95
CA SER A 4 -16.80 -13.94 33.27
C SER A 4 -17.37 -13.27 32.01
N ARG A 5 -17.28 -11.94 31.94
CA ARG A 5 -17.55 -11.18 30.72
C ARG A 5 -16.42 -11.49 29.76
N VAL A 6 -16.64 -12.41 28.82
CA VAL A 6 -15.75 -12.58 27.67
C VAL A 6 -15.81 -11.24 26.92
N PRO A 7 -14.68 -10.52 26.76
CA PRO A 7 -14.66 -9.32 25.93
C PRO A 7 -15.15 -9.72 24.55
N THR A 8 -16.17 -9.03 24.04
CA THR A 8 -16.63 -9.18 22.66
C THR A 8 -15.44 -8.82 21.77
N GLU A 9 -14.69 -9.83 21.33
CA GLU A 9 -13.65 -9.63 20.32
C GLU A 9 -14.37 -9.05 19.11
N HIS A 10 -14.09 -7.78 18.83
CA HIS A 10 -14.43 -7.15 17.57
C HIS A 10 -13.67 -7.92 16.48
N LEU A 11 -14.27 -9.00 16.00
CA LEU A 11 -13.83 -9.74 14.83
C LEU A 11 -13.91 -8.76 13.66
N LEU A 12 -12.76 -8.18 13.29
CA LEU A 12 -12.60 -7.54 12.01
C LEU A 12 -12.95 -8.59 10.96
N LEU A 13 -14.07 -8.39 10.26
CA LEU A 13 -14.53 -9.34 9.26
C LEU A 13 -13.44 -9.52 8.19
N PRO A 14 -13.20 -10.76 7.72
CA PRO A 14 -12.23 -11.01 6.67
C PRO A 14 -12.58 -10.18 5.44
N VAL A 15 -11.59 -9.45 4.94
CA VAL A 15 -11.78 -8.54 3.80
C VAL A 15 -12.24 -9.34 2.59
N GLU A 16 -13.31 -8.88 1.94
CA GLU A 16 -13.72 -9.49 0.69
C GLU A 16 -12.60 -9.36 -0.35
N PRO A 17 -12.14 -10.46 -0.97
CA PRO A 17 -11.02 -10.41 -1.91
C PRO A 17 -11.29 -9.48 -3.10
N ARG A 18 -12.56 -9.36 -3.47
CA ARG A 18 -13.04 -8.48 -4.54
C ARG A 18 -12.74 -7.01 -4.24
N PHE A 19 -12.86 -6.60 -2.98
CA PHE A 19 -12.57 -5.23 -2.57
C PHE A 19 -11.08 -4.90 -2.74
N ILE A 20 -10.19 -5.82 -2.36
CA ILE A 20 -8.74 -5.67 -2.56
C ILE A 20 -8.42 -5.45 -4.04
N TRP A 21 -8.89 -6.36 -4.91
CA TRP A 21 -8.63 -6.24 -6.35
C TRP A 21 -9.26 -4.98 -6.95
N LEU A 22 -10.46 -4.59 -6.52
CA LEU A 22 -11.10 -3.35 -6.97
C LEU A 22 -10.29 -2.13 -6.58
N THR A 23 -9.80 -2.06 -5.34
CA THR A 23 -8.97 -0.93 -4.89
C THR A 23 -7.64 -0.87 -5.62
N LEU A 24 -6.98 -2.01 -5.88
CA LEU A 24 -5.75 -2.06 -6.70
C LEU A 24 -6.02 -1.62 -8.14
N PHE A 25 -7.12 -2.09 -8.74
CA PHE A 25 -7.52 -1.71 -10.09
C PHE A 25 -7.84 -0.21 -10.18
N LEU A 26 -8.56 0.34 -9.21
CA LEU A 26 -8.87 1.77 -9.17
C LEU A 26 -7.62 2.61 -8.94
N ALA A 27 -6.71 2.17 -8.07
CA ALA A 27 -5.42 2.83 -7.86
C ALA A 27 -4.55 2.81 -9.12
N TRP A 28 -4.57 1.69 -9.86
CA TRP A 28 -3.91 1.59 -11.17
C TRP A 28 -4.53 2.58 -12.17
N LEU A 29 -5.87 2.61 -12.32
CA LEU A 29 -6.54 3.58 -13.20
C LEU A 29 -6.25 5.03 -12.83
N LEU A 30 -6.22 5.35 -11.54
CA LEU A 30 -5.85 6.69 -11.06
C LEU A 30 -4.43 7.04 -11.48
N ASN A 31 -3.48 6.09 -11.46
CA ASN A 31 -2.12 6.34 -11.92
C ASN A 31 -1.96 6.50 -13.44
N LEU A 32 -2.95 6.09 -14.24
CA LEU A 32 -2.94 6.31 -15.70
C LEU A 32 -3.30 7.75 -16.09
N LEU A 33 -3.91 8.50 -15.17
CA LEU A 33 -4.32 9.88 -15.43
C LEU A 33 -3.08 10.81 -15.44
N PRO A 34 -3.07 11.86 -16.27
CA PRO A 34 -1.87 12.66 -16.58
C PRO A 34 -1.40 13.58 -15.43
N TRP A 35 -1.84 13.34 -14.20
CA TRP A 35 -1.37 14.04 -13.01
C TRP A 35 -0.05 13.49 -12.45
N GLY A 36 0.41 12.31 -12.91
CA GLY A 36 1.75 11.79 -12.54
C GLY A 36 2.93 12.67 -12.98
N GLN A 37 2.69 13.65 -13.88
CA GLN A 37 3.69 14.63 -14.30
C GLN A 37 3.79 15.84 -13.35
N VAL A 38 2.86 15.97 -12.40
CA VAL A 38 2.87 17.04 -11.40
C VAL A 38 3.70 16.56 -10.21
N GLY A 39 4.86 17.19 -10.00
CA GLY A 39 5.72 16.87 -8.87
C GLY A 39 4.98 16.99 -7.54
N GLY A 40 5.12 15.98 -6.67
CA GLY A 40 4.49 15.94 -5.35
C GLY A 40 3.21 15.12 -5.26
N ILE A 41 2.72 14.54 -6.36
CA ILE A 41 1.64 13.55 -6.32
C ILE A 41 2.25 12.16 -6.11
N PRO A 42 1.97 11.49 -4.98
CA PRO A 42 2.50 10.18 -4.70
C PRO A 42 1.77 9.11 -5.51
N ASP A 43 2.46 8.00 -5.73
CA ASP A 43 1.96 6.86 -6.47
C ASP A 43 0.86 6.12 -5.66
N ALA A 44 -0.39 6.23 -6.11
CA ALA A 44 -1.52 5.64 -5.42
C ALA A 44 -1.49 4.10 -5.43
N LEU A 45 -1.03 3.51 -6.54
CA LEU A 45 -0.90 2.06 -6.69
C LEU A 45 0.19 1.50 -5.79
N ALA A 46 1.33 2.19 -5.68
CA ALA A 46 2.41 1.89 -4.74
C ALA A 46 1.88 1.82 -3.30
N ILE A 47 1.17 2.85 -2.85
CA ILE A 47 0.58 2.90 -1.51
C ILE A 47 -0.38 1.72 -1.30
N CYS A 48 -1.26 1.44 -2.27
CA CYS A 48 -2.23 0.34 -2.17
C CYS A 48 -1.55 -1.04 -2.15
N LEU A 49 -0.53 -1.27 -2.98
CA LEU A 49 0.24 -2.52 -3.00
C LEU A 49 0.91 -2.79 -1.66
N VAL A 50 1.59 -1.77 -1.11
CA VAL A 50 2.25 -1.88 0.20
C VAL A 50 1.21 -2.10 1.28
N PHE A 51 0.13 -1.32 1.30
CA PHE A 51 -0.96 -1.46 2.27
C PHE A 51 -1.53 -2.88 2.30
N TRP A 52 -1.92 -3.41 1.14
CA TRP A 52 -2.53 -4.74 1.07
C TRP A 52 -1.52 -5.86 1.30
N SER A 53 -0.25 -5.69 0.93
CA SER A 53 0.79 -6.68 1.25
C SER A 53 1.04 -6.78 2.76
N VAL A 54 0.87 -5.67 3.51
CA VAL A 54 1.01 -5.65 4.97
C VAL A 54 -0.20 -6.29 5.66
N HIS A 55 -1.42 -5.98 5.21
CA HIS A 55 -2.66 -6.44 5.85
C HIS A 55 -3.09 -7.84 5.38
N GLU A 56 -2.90 -8.17 4.10
CA GLU A 56 -3.34 -9.41 3.45
C GLU A 56 -2.20 -10.03 2.59
N PRO A 57 -1.07 -10.42 3.21
CA PRO A 57 0.11 -10.94 2.52
C PRO A 57 -0.15 -12.21 1.70
N ARG A 58 -1.23 -12.94 2.01
CA ARG A 58 -1.62 -14.16 1.28
C ARG A 58 -2.23 -13.86 -0.09
N ARG A 59 -2.70 -12.63 -0.33
CA ARG A 59 -3.41 -12.23 -1.55
C ARG A 59 -2.59 -11.29 -2.41
N VAL A 60 -1.90 -10.35 -1.78
CA VAL A 60 -1.06 -9.37 -2.47
C VAL A 60 0.39 -9.65 -2.11
N GLY A 61 1.16 -10.06 -3.12
CA GLY A 61 2.57 -10.44 -2.97
C GLY A 61 3.46 -9.87 -4.08
N MET A 62 4.69 -10.38 -4.16
CA MET A 62 5.68 -9.90 -5.13
C MET A 62 5.20 -10.06 -6.58
N LEU A 63 4.58 -11.19 -6.93
CA LEU A 63 4.07 -11.42 -8.29
C LEU A 63 3.00 -10.39 -8.69
N THR A 64 2.08 -10.06 -7.79
CA THR A 64 1.04 -9.06 -8.07
C THR A 64 1.65 -7.68 -8.29
N ALA A 65 2.65 -7.31 -7.48
CA ALA A 65 3.37 -6.06 -7.63
C ALA A 65 4.14 -5.99 -8.96
N PHE A 66 4.79 -7.08 -9.34
CA PHE A 66 5.51 -7.22 -10.60
C PHE A 66 4.58 -7.06 -11.81
N VAL A 67 3.44 -7.75 -11.84
CA VAL A 67 2.46 -7.66 -12.93
C VAL A 67 1.92 -6.24 -13.07
N PHE A 68 1.50 -5.62 -11.96
CA PHE A 68 1.04 -4.23 -11.99
C PHE A 68 2.13 -3.25 -12.42
N GLY A 69 3.39 -3.51 -12.04
CA GLY A 69 4.52 -2.70 -12.49
C GLY A 69 4.77 -2.83 -13.98
N ILE A 70 4.68 -4.04 -14.56
CA ILE A 70 4.72 -4.21 -16.03
C ILE A 70 3.58 -3.45 -16.71
N LEU A 71 2.36 -3.51 -16.16
CA LEU A 71 1.21 -2.77 -16.72
C LEU A 71 1.46 -1.26 -16.71
N MET A 72 2.09 -0.74 -15.66
CA MET A 72 2.51 0.66 -15.59
C MET A 72 3.61 0.99 -16.61
N ASP A 73 4.63 0.13 -16.72
CA ASP A 73 5.73 0.29 -17.67
C ASP A 73 5.27 0.26 -19.14
N VAL A 74 4.19 -0.47 -19.46
CA VAL A 74 3.58 -0.52 -20.81
C VAL A 74 2.79 0.75 -21.12
N HIS A 75 2.20 1.38 -20.11
CA HIS A 75 1.36 2.57 -20.30
C HIS A 75 2.17 3.86 -20.36
N GLY A 76 3.12 4.04 -19.44
CA GLY A 76 4.06 5.14 -19.52
C GLY A 76 5.08 4.88 -20.61
N SER A 77 5.61 5.91 -21.26
CA SER A 77 6.83 5.80 -22.08
C SER A 77 8.08 5.53 -21.21
N ALA A 78 7.92 4.80 -20.11
CA ALA A 78 8.91 4.45 -19.13
C ALA A 78 9.70 3.23 -19.61
N ARG A 79 10.89 3.05 -19.04
CA ARG A 79 11.73 1.89 -19.35
C ARG A 79 11.03 0.64 -18.80
N LEU A 80 10.77 -0.33 -19.68
CA LEU A 80 10.28 -1.65 -19.28
C LEU A 80 11.10 -2.21 -18.11
N GLY A 81 10.43 -2.47 -16.98
CA GLY A 81 11.03 -3.05 -15.79
C GLY A 81 11.23 -2.06 -14.63
N GLU A 82 11.02 -0.77 -14.82
CA GLU A 82 11.24 0.23 -13.78
C GLU A 82 10.20 0.15 -12.66
N HIS A 83 8.92 0.27 -13.00
CA HIS A 83 7.83 0.11 -12.03
C HIS A 83 7.76 -1.34 -11.55
N ALA A 84 8.01 -2.32 -12.44
CA ALA A 84 8.04 -3.74 -12.06
C ALA A 84 9.06 -4.02 -10.95
N LEU A 85 10.29 -3.52 -11.07
CA LEU A 85 11.32 -3.68 -10.06
C LEU A 85 10.97 -2.92 -8.77
N SER A 86 10.57 -1.66 -8.90
CA SER A 86 10.25 -0.79 -7.78
C SER A 86 9.17 -1.39 -6.90
N TYR A 87 8.02 -1.74 -7.49
CA TYR A 87 6.88 -2.27 -6.75
C TYR A 87 7.19 -3.63 -6.13
N THR A 88 7.94 -4.49 -6.84
CA THR A 88 8.34 -5.80 -6.32
C THR A 88 9.23 -5.64 -5.09
N LEU A 89 10.24 -4.77 -5.15
CA LEU A 89 11.14 -4.50 -4.02
C LEU A 89 10.37 -3.91 -2.84
N MET A 90 9.46 -2.97 -3.11
CA MET A 90 8.68 -2.30 -2.09
C MET A 90 7.75 -3.28 -1.36
N VAL A 91 7.05 -4.16 -2.11
CA VAL A 91 6.24 -5.23 -1.52
C VAL A 91 7.08 -6.27 -0.80
N TYR A 92 8.27 -6.61 -1.31
CA TYR A 92 9.20 -7.50 -0.60
C TYR A 92 9.58 -6.95 0.77
N LEU A 93 10.01 -5.68 0.84
CA LEU A 93 10.34 -5.01 2.11
C LEU A 93 9.13 -4.92 3.04
N ALA A 94 7.95 -4.60 2.51
CA ALA A 94 6.71 -4.56 3.26
C ALA A 94 6.36 -5.92 3.88
N LEU A 95 6.53 -7.01 3.11
CA LEU A 95 6.35 -8.38 3.57
C LEU A 95 7.39 -8.80 4.62
N LEU A 96 8.60 -8.23 4.64
CA LEU A 96 9.53 -8.49 5.75
C LEU A 96 9.04 -7.85 7.06
N MET A 97 8.36 -6.71 6.97
CA MET A 97 7.93 -5.94 8.15
C MET A 97 6.45 -6.15 8.53
N HIS A 98 5.65 -6.86 7.72
CA HIS A 98 4.19 -6.95 7.89
C HIS A 98 3.74 -7.36 9.30
N ARG A 99 4.42 -8.35 9.91
CA ARG A 99 4.10 -8.83 11.27
C ARG A 99 4.37 -7.79 12.35
N ARG A 100 5.35 -6.89 12.14
CA ARG A 100 5.70 -5.82 13.09
C ARG A 100 4.76 -4.63 12.91
N LEU A 101 4.44 -4.27 11.67
CA LEU A 101 3.56 -3.13 11.36
C LEU A 101 2.15 -3.31 11.95
N SER A 102 1.58 -4.51 11.88
CA SER A 102 0.21 -4.76 12.36
C SER A 102 0.02 -4.54 13.87
N TRP A 103 1.11 -4.44 14.65
CA TRP A 103 1.08 -4.20 16.09
C TRP A 103 1.07 -2.72 16.46
N PHE A 104 1.42 -1.84 15.53
CA PHE A 104 1.54 -0.40 15.77
C PHE A 104 0.27 0.35 15.36
N SER A 105 0.04 1.51 15.97
CA SER A 105 -1.00 2.43 15.53
C SER A 105 -0.73 2.93 14.10
N PRO A 106 -1.75 3.36 13.34
CA PRO A 106 -1.58 3.80 11.94
C PRO A 106 -0.50 4.87 11.74
N TRP A 107 -0.33 5.75 12.73
CA TRP A 107 0.71 6.79 12.75
C TRP A 107 2.12 6.21 12.96
N LEU A 108 2.28 5.24 13.85
CA LEU A 108 3.57 4.57 14.03
C LEU A 108 3.90 3.65 12.85
N GLN A 109 2.89 3.06 12.20
CA GLN A 109 3.09 2.31 10.95
C GLN A 109 3.68 3.22 9.87
N ALA A 110 3.15 4.44 9.69
CA ALA A 110 3.66 5.39 8.71
C ALA A 110 5.18 5.63 8.85
N LEU A 111 5.68 5.76 10.08
CA LEU A 111 7.11 5.93 10.36
C LEU A 111 7.94 4.72 9.92
N HIS A 112 7.40 3.51 10.06
CA HIS A 112 8.09 2.27 9.66
C HIS A 112 7.98 1.98 8.15
N VAL A 113 6.95 2.49 7.49
CA VAL A 113 6.76 2.34 6.05
C VAL A 113 7.59 3.37 5.27
N LEU A 114 7.93 4.50 5.87
CA LEU A 114 8.79 5.51 5.23
C LEU A 114 10.12 4.94 4.69
N PRO A 115 10.89 4.13 5.44
CA PRO A 115 12.07 3.44 4.90
C PRO A 115 11.76 2.51 3.72
N VAL A 116 10.58 1.89 3.68
CA VAL A 116 10.17 1.00 2.59
C VAL A 116 10.03 1.78 1.28
N PHE A 117 9.29 2.90 1.31
CA PHE A 117 9.18 3.80 0.16
C PHE A 117 10.55 4.37 -0.22
N PHE A 118 11.30 4.87 0.76
CA PHE A 118 12.59 5.52 0.53
C PHE A 118 13.62 4.60 -0.13
N VAL A 119 13.76 3.35 0.34
CA VAL A 119 14.70 2.38 -0.25
C VAL A 119 14.27 1.98 -1.66
N SER A 120 12.97 1.83 -1.89
CA SER A 120 12.45 1.48 -3.22
C SER A 120 12.71 2.60 -4.24
N GLU A 121 12.44 3.85 -3.89
CA GLU A 121 12.71 5.01 -4.73
C GLU A 121 14.22 5.21 -4.93
N LEU A 122 15.02 5.12 -3.86
CA LEU A 122 16.48 5.23 -3.94
C LEU A 122 17.06 4.19 -4.92
N THR A 123 16.54 2.97 -4.92
CA THR A 123 16.98 1.92 -5.84
C THR A 123 16.70 2.29 -7.30
N VAL A 124 15.48 2.75 -7.58
CA VAL A 124 15.07 3.19 -8.93
C VAL A 124 15.90 4.38 -9.40
N PHE A 125 16.01 5.42 -8.57
CA PHE A 125 16.76 6.62 -8.88
C PHE A 125 18.26 6.36 -9.03
N SER A 126 18.81 5.42 -8.26
CA SER A 126 20.18 4.94 -8.48
C SER A 126 20.30 4.35 -9.88
N ILE A 127 19.47 3.36 -10.23
CA ILE A 127 19.52 2.71 -11.55
C ILE A 127 19.37 3.72 -12.69
N ARG A 128 18.43 4.67 -12.57
CA ARG A 128 18.29 5.79 -13.52
C ARG A 128 19.58 6.61 -13.61
N GLY A 129 20.14 7.05 -12.49
CA GLY A 129 21.37 7.84 -12.48
C GLY A 129 22.57 7.10 -13.10
N TRP A 130 22.67 5.78 -12.92
CA TRP A 130 23.69 4.95 -13.56
C TRP A 130 23.48 4.84 -15.08
N LEU A 131 22.23 4.73 -15.56
CA LEU A 131 21.91 4.59 -16.98
C LEU A 131 21.94 5.92 -17.75
N ASP A 132 21.43 6.99 -17.12
CA ASP A 132 21.28 8.32 -17.72
C ASP A 132 22.50 9.21 -17.52
N GLY A 133 23.42 8.82 -16.62
CA GLY A 133 24.60 9.62 -16.27
C GLY A 133 24.27 10.98 -15.65
N THR A 134 23.02 11.19 -15.22
CA THR A 134 22.55 12.45 -14.63
C THR A 134 21.93 12.21 -13.26
N TRP A 135 22.19 13.12 -12.32
CA TRP A 135 21.60 13.07 -10.99
C TRP A 135 20.34 13.95 -10.94
N PRO A 136 19.15 13.36 -10.73
CA PRO A 136 17.88 14.10 -10.73
C PRO A 136 17.62 14.92 -9.45
N GLY A 137 18.59 15.03 -8.54
CA GLY A 137 18.46 15.76 -7.27
C GLY A 137 17.89 14.90 -6.14
N TRP A 138 17.45 15.54 -5.05
CA TRP A 138 16.85 14.88 -3.88
C TRP A 138 15.32 15.00 -3.84
N TRP A 139 14.71 15.60 -4.87
CA TRP A 139 13.28 15.86 -4.89
C TRP A 139 12.43 14.58 -4.83
N TRP A 140 12.98 13.47 -5.33
CA TRP A 140 12.35 12.16 -5.23
C TRP A 140 12.09 11.75 -3.78
N ALA A 141 12.97 12.06 -2.83
CA ALA A 141 12.78 11.68 -1.43
C ALA A 141 11.53 12.30 -0.80
N LEU A 142 11.05 13.43 -1.33
CA LEU A 142 9.79 14.02 -0.88
C LEU A 142 8.59 13.13 -1.23
N ASN A 143 8.62 12.41 -2.36
CA ASN A 143 7.55 11.47 -2.72
C ASN A 143 7.44 10.35 -1.69
N SER A 144 8.56 9.79 -1.22
CA SER A 144 8.56 8.82 -0.12
C SER A 144 7.95 9.39 1.17
N VAL A 145 8.29 10.63 1.53
CA VAL A 145 7.75 11.29 2.74
C VAL A 145 6.25 11.50 2.61
N ILE A 146 5.78 12.01 1.46
CA ILE A 146 4.36 12.23 1.20
C ILE A 146 3.60 10.90 1.20
N SER A 147 4.14 9.87 0.56
CA SER A 147 3.54 8.52 0.51
C SER A 147 3.39 7.93 1.92
N ALA A 148 4.41 8.08 2.76
CA ALA A 148 4.34 7.67 4.16
C ALA A 148 3.31 8.48 4.95
N LEU A 149 3.21 9.80 4.72
CA LEU A 149 2.24 10.65 5.39
C LEU A 149 0.80 10.32 4.99
N LEU A 150 0.58 9.83 3.76
CA LEU A 150 -0.72 9.33 3.30
C LEU A 150 -1.09 7.95 3.85
N TRP A 151 -0.16 7.23 4.49
CA TRP A 151 -0.42 5.92 5.09
C TRP A 151 -1.62 5.88 6.06
N PRO A 152 -1.72 6.77 7.08
CA PRO A 152 -2.89 6.81 7.98
C PRO A 152 -4.20 7.11 7.24
N LEU A 153 -4.16 7.93 6.19
CA LEU A 153 -5.32 8.21 5.35
C LEU A 153 -5.74 6.96 4.56
N ALA A 154 -4.78 6.24 3.98
CA ALA A 154 -5.01 4.97 3.30
C ALA A 154 -5.62 3.93 4.27
N GLY A 155 -5.11 3.84 5.49
CA GLY A 155 -5.69 3.01 6.54
C GLY A 155 -7.13 3.39 6.87
N TRP A 156 -7.45 4.68 6.95
CA TRP A 156 -8.82 5.13 7.20
C TRP A 156 -9.77 4.77 6.05
N ILE A 157 -9.38 5.02 4.79
CA ILE A 157 -10.20 4.76 3.61
C ILE A 157 -10.38 3.25 3.37
N LEU A 158 -9.29 2.48 3.40
CA LEU A 158 -9.30 1.06 3.05
C LEU A 158 -9.84 0.18 4.17
N GLN A 159 -9.77 0.62 5.42
CA GLN A 159 -10.42 -0.07 6.55
C GLN A 159 -11.84 0.45 6.84
N ALA A 160 -12.31 1.55 6.23
CA ALA A 160 -13.67 2.04 6.43
C ALA A 160 -14.76 0.97 6.16
N PRO A 161 -14.66 0.13 5.11
CA PRO A 161 -15.61 -0.96 4.88
C PRO A 161 -15.58 -2.04 5.97
N GLN A 162 -14.43 -2.25 6.60
CA GLN A 162 -14.25 -3.25 7.66
C GLN A 162 -14.81 -2.78 9.01
N ARG A 163 -15.04 -1.48 9.17
CA ARG A 163 -15.62 -0.87 10.39
C ARG A 163 -17.14 -0.87 10.40
N ARG A 164 -17.80 -1.52 9.43
CA ARG A 164 -19.26 -1.70 9.52
C ARG A 164 -19.56 -2.48 10.80
N PRO A 165 -20.24 -1.86 11.79
CA PRO A 165 -20.64 -2.58 12.98
C PRO A 165 -21.52 -3.75 12.52
N VAL A 166 -21.26 -4.93 13.08
CA VAL A 166 -22.22 -6.04 13.03
C VAL A 166 -23.55 -5.45 13.47
N ASP A 167 -24.53 -5.41 12.56
CA ASP A 167 -25.89 -5.03 12.90
C ASP A 167 -26.32 -6.00 14.01
N PRO A 168 -26.58 -5.55 15.25
CA PRO A 168 -27.02 -6.44 16.30
C PRO A 168 -28.35 -7.03 15.83
N ASP A 169 -28.31 -8.28 15.38
CA ASP A 169 -29.45 -9.05 14.92
C ASP A 169 -30.68 -8.74 15.78
N ASP A 170 -31.69 -8.17 15.14
CA ASP A 170 -33.02 -7.84 15.69
C ASP A 170 -33.82 -9.12 16.04
N THR A 171 -33.21 -10.30 15.90
CA THR A 171 -33.73 -11.61 16.29
C THR A 171 -33.25 -12.02 17.68
N ARG A 172 -33.47 -11.16 18.68
CA ARG A 172 -33.55 -11.65 20.07
C ARG A 172 -35.01 -12.06 20.31
N PRO A 173 -35.35 -13.36 20.34
CA PRO A 173 -36.69 -13.76 20.73
C PRO A 173 -36.86 -13.37 22.21
N ILE A 174 -37.85 -12.50 22.45
CA ILE A 174 -38.33 -12.09 23.78
C ILE A 174 -39.02 -13.25 24.49
#